data_AF-A0A6V7NQ42-F1
#
_entry.id   AF-A0A6V7NQ42-F1
#
_cell.length_a   1.000
_cell.length_b   1.000
_cell.length_c   1.000
_cell.angle_alpha   90.00
_cell.angle_beta   90.00
_cell.angle_gamma   90.00
#
_symmetry.space_group_name_H-M   'P 1'
#
loop_
_entity.id
_entity.type
_entity.pdbx_description
1 polymer ?
#
loop_
_entity_poly.entity_id
_entity_poly.type
_entity_poly.pdbx_seq_one_letter_code
_entity_poly.pdbx_strand_id
1 'polypeptide(L)'
;MMLLLRLIFARRAAEATARSAGGRWDGRLGFSSAAHPRRRLEGKIALITGGASGLGKATAQEFIREGATVVLADKNSQVGRKSAEELGPQAHFVQCDVTVEQQVAEAVDLAVSRHGRLDVMYNNAGIAGPASAHGISLLDLAHFDQVMNVNVRGRSPE
;
A
#
# COMPACT_ATOMS: atom_id res chain seq x y z
N MET A 1 -15.85 0.25 -1.06
CA MET A 1 -14.58 -0.43 -0.64
C MET A 1 -14.65 -1.93 -0.24
N MET A 2 -15.31 -2.38 0.85
CA MET A 2 -15.28 -3.83 1.24
C MET A 2 -15.97 -4.78 0.23
N LEU A 3 -16.93 -4.30 -0.56
CA LEU A 3 -17.67 -5.15 -1.52
C LEU A 3 -16.96 -5.29 -2.88
N LEU A 4 -16.27 -4.26 -3.35
CA LEU A 4 -15.61 -4.24 -4.67
C LEU A 4 -14.22 -4.91 -4.62
N LEU A 5 -13.46 -4.69 -3.53
CA LEU A 5 -12.26 -5.48 -3.25
C LEU A 5 -12.59 -6.95 -3.00
N ARG A 6 -13.75 -7.25 -2.39
CA ARG A 6 -14.23 -8.64 -2.26
C ARG A 6 -14.43 -9.32 -3.60
N LEU A 7 -14.95 -8.66 -4.63
CA LEU A 7 -15.14 -9.29 -5.94
C LEU A 7 -13.81 -9.57 -6.66
N ILE A 8 -12.85 -8.64 -6.59
CA ILE A 8 -11.53 -8.80 -7.20
C ILE A 8 -10.68 -9.84 -6.44
N PHE A 9 -10.73 -9.84 -5.11
CA PHE A 9 -10.00 -10.84 -4.29
C PHE A 9 -10.71 -12.20 -4.21
N ALA A 10 -12.04 -12.28 -4.18
CA ALA A 10 -12.76 -13.58 -4.13
C ALA A 10 -12.57 -14.38 -5.42
N ARG A 11 -12.52 -13.71 -6.59
CA ARG A 11 -12.28 -14.39 -7.87
C ARG A 11 -10.87 -15.00 -7.94
N ARG A 12 -9.87 -14.39 -7.27
CA ARG A 12 -8.48 -14.87 -7.22
C ARG A 12 -8.18 -15.82 -6.06
N ALA A 13 -8.88 -15.72 -4.94
CA ALA A 13 -8.72 -16.63 -3.80
C ALA A 13 -9.15 -18.06 -4.18
N ALA A 14 -10.25 -18.22 -4.93
CA ALA A 14 -10.72 -19.52 -5.43
C ALA A 14 -9.67 -20.22 -6.32
N GLU A 15 -8.87 -19.47 -7.08
CA GLU A 15 -7.80 -19.98 -7.96
C GLU A 15 -6.48 -20.28 -7.20
N ALA A 16 -6.33 -19.76 -5.98
CA ALA A 16 -5.16 -19.97 -5.12
C ALA A 16 -5.36 -21.15 -4.16
N THR A 17 -6.57 -21.34 -3.62
CA THR A 17 -6.90 -22.45 -2.70
C THR A 17 -6.78 -23.83 -3.38
N ALA A 18 -6.93 -23.90 -4.70
CA ALA A 18 -6.69 -25.11 -5.47
C ALA A 18 -5.21 -25.58 -5.47
N ARG A 19 -4.25 -24.75 -5.03
CA ARG A 19 -2.81 -25.02 -5.15
C ARG A 19 -2.06 -25.26 -3.84
N SER A 20 -2.68 -25.12 -2.66
CA SER A 20 -1.93 -25.12 -1.38
C SER A 20 -2.33 -26.19 -0.35
N ALA A 21 -3.06 -27.23 -0.73
CA ALA A 21 -3.41 -28.30 0.20
C ALA A 21 -2.21 -29.24 0.44
N GLY A 22 -1.34 -28.94 1.43
CA GLY A 22 -0.33 -29.92 1.87
C GLY A 22 0.85 -29.44 2.71
N GLY A 23 0.66 -28.68 3.79
CA GLY A 23 1.75 -28.38 4.73
C GLY A 23 1.30 -28.36 6.19
N ARG A 24 1.65 -29.41 6.95
CA ARG A 24 1.50 -29.45 8.43
C ARG A 24 2.65 -28.68 9.09
N TRP A 25 2.33 -27.86 10.08
CA TRP A 25 3.30 -27.12 10.90
C TRP A 25 3.84 -28.02 12.03
N ASP A 26 5.16 -28.11 12.22
CA ASP A 26 5.82 -29.04 13.16
C ASP A 26 6.46 -28.37 14.42
N GLY A 27 6.22 -27.09 14.65
CA GLY A 27 6.48 -26.44 15.93
C GLY A 27 7.95 -26.16 16.29
N ARG A 28 8.92 -26.21 15.36
CA ARG A 28 10.31 -25.81 15.65
C ARG A 28 10.63 -24.39 15.17
N LEU A 29 10.83 -23.47 16.13
CA LEU A 29 11.41 -22.14 15.89
C LEU A 29 12.92 -22.27 15.67
N GLY A 30 13.34 -22.47 14.42
CA GLY A 30 14.73 -22.33 14.01
C GLY A 30 15.02 -20.90 13.57
N PHE A 31 15.79 -20.13 14.35
CA PHE A 31 16.44 -18.92 13.83
C PHE A 31 17.62 -19.37 12.95
N SER A 32 17.40 -19.49 11.65
CA SER A 32 18.46 -19.81 10.69
C SER A 32 19.33 -18.57 10.46
N SER A 33 20.60 -18.62 10.88
CA SER A 33 21.62 -17.65 10.47
C SER A 33 22.21 -18.05 9.11
N ALA A 34 22.25 -17.06 8.21
CA ALA A 34 22.89 -17.02 6.88
C ALA A 34 22.44 -18.03 5.80
N ALA A 35 21.52 -17.56 4.95
CA ALA A 35 21.58 -17.74 3.50
C ALA A 35 21.30 -16.35 2.90
N HIS A 36 22.04 -15.89 1.86
CA HIS A 36 21.64 -14.70 1.08
C HIS A 36 20.21 -14.95 0.58
N PRO A 37 19.16 -14.35 1.15
CA PRO A 37 17.83 -14.79 0.84
C PRO A 37 17.44 -14.07 -0.46
N ARG A 38 17.02 -14.84 -1.45
CA ARG A 38 16.41 -14.38 -2.69
C ARG A 38 15.65 -13.07 -2.45
N ARG A 39 15.95 -12.03 -3.26
CA ARG A 39 15.20 -10.76 -3.34
C ARG A 39 13.70 -11.08 -3.15
N ARG A 40 13.15 -10.77 -1.97
CA ARG A 40 11.90 -11.39 -1.47
C ARG A 40 10.69 -11.02 -2.31
N LEU A 41 10.80 -9.91 -3.03
CA LEU A 41 9.79 -9.32 -3.88
C LEU A 41 10.22 -9.32 -5.35
N GLU A 42 11.13 -10.21 -5.74
CA GLU A 42 11.62 -10.29 -7.12
C GLU A 42 10.45 -10.36 -8.12
N GLY A 43 10.40 -9.37 -9.01
CA GLY A 43 9.40 -9.26 -10.07
C GLY A 43 7.99 -8.93 -9.58
N LYS A 44 7.78 -8.64 -8.29
CA LYS A 44 6.46 -8.26 -7.76
C LYS A 44 6.12 -6.82 -8.13
N ILE A 45 4.83 -6.58 -8.39
CA ILE A 45 4.29 -5.25 -8.61
C ILE A 45 3.57 -4.80 -7.34
N ALA A 46 4.04 -3.71 -6.74
CA ALA A 46 3.47 -3.16 -5.51
C ALA A 46 2.88 -1.77 -5.75
N LEU A 47 1.70 -1.51 -5.18
CA LEU A 47 1.11 -0.17 -5.10
C LEU A 47 1.18 0.29 -3.64
N ILE A 48 1.81 1.43 -3.38
CA ILE A 48 1.98 1.99 -2.04
C ILE A 48 1.30 3.36 -1.97
N THR A 49 0.23 3.46 -1.17
CA THR A 49 -0.43 4.75 -0.90
C THR A 49 0.38 5.55 0.13
N GLY A 50 0.45 6.88 -0.01
CA GLY A 50 1.37 7.69 0.79
C GLY A 50 2.84 7.36 0.50
N GLY A 51 3.11 6.81 -0.69
CA GLY A 51 4.42 6.27 -1.07
C GLY A 51 5.48 7.35 -1.36
N ALA A 52 5.09 8.63 -1.44
CA ALA A 52 6.02 9.69 -1.83
C ALA A 52 6.83 10.27 -0.66
N SER A 53 6.51 9.94 0.59
CA SER A 53 7.23 10.49 1.74
C SER A 53 7.26 9.55 2.96
N GLY A 54 8.04 9.92 3.97
CA GLY A 54 8.10 9.24 5.26
C GLY A 54 8.29 7.72 5.14
N LEU A 55 7.49 6.97 5.92
CA LEU A 55 7.54 5.51 5.94
C LEU A 55 7.17 4.90 4.58
N GLY A 56 6.24 5.49 3.84
CA GLY A 56 5.82 4.95 2.53
C GLY A 56 6.95 4.97 1.52
N LYS A 57 7.71 6.06 1.46
CA LYS A 57 8.90 6.17 0.60
C LYS A 57 10.03 5.24 1.05
N ALA A 58 10.26 5.13 2.36
CA ALA A 58 11.25 4.19 2.90
C ALA A 58 10.88 2.73 2.55
N THR A 59 9.59 2.36 2.66
CA THR A 59 9.10 1.06 2.22
C THR A 59 9.24 0.87 0.72
N ALA A 60 8.94 1.88 -0.10
CA ALA A 60 9.16 1.81 -1.54
C ALA A 60 10.62 1.52 -1.90
N GLN A 61 11.55 2.21 -1.23
CA GLN A 61 12.99 1.97 -1.40
C GLN A 61 13.40 0.55 -1.00
N GLU A 62 12.85 0.02 0.10
CA GLU A 62 13.06 -1.37 0.52
C GLU A 62 12.51 -2.36 -0.50
N PHE A 63 11.29 -2.13 -0.98
CA PHE A 63 10.63 -3.02 -1.94
C PHE A 63 11.39 -3.11 -3.25
N ILE A 64 11.90 -1.97 -3.74
CA ILE A 64 12.75 -1.92 -4.93
C ILE A 64 14.06 -2.69 -4.71
N ARG A 65 14.69 -2.51 -3.54
CA ARG A 65 15.91 -3.27 -3.18
C ARG A 65 15.66 -4.78 -3.16
N GLU A 66 14.48 -5.17 -2.74
CA GLU A 66 13.98 -6.54 -2.72
C GLU A 66 13.42 -7.02 -4.08
N GLY A 67 13.60 -6.26 -5.15
CA GLY A 67 13.33 -6.67 -6.54
C GLY A 67 11.94 -6.33 -7.08
N ALA A 68 11.14 -5.55 -6.35
CA ALA A 68 9.82 -5.13 -6.80
C ALA A 68 9.88 -3.95 -7.78
N THR A 69 8.86 -3.83 -8.62
CA THR A 69 8.46 -2.55 -9.23
C THR A 69 7.38 -1.93 -8.36
N VAL A 70 7.51 -0.64 -8.05
CA VAL A 70 6.66 0.07 -7.10
C VAL A 70 5.94 1.23 -7.79
N VAL A 71 4.62 1.27 -7.64
CA VAL A 71 3.78 2.43 -7.96
C VAL A 71 3.54 3.21 -6.66
N LEU A 72 3.99 4.46 -6.63
CA LEU A 72 3.77 5.43 -5.56
C LEU A 72 2.44 6.14 -5.84
N ALA A 73 1.43 5.86 -5.02
CA ALA A 73 0.19 6.59 -4.99
C ALA A 73 0.27 7.66 -3.90
N ASP A 74 0.22 8.94 -4.26
CA ASP A 74 0.27 10.03 -3.27
C ASP A 74 -0.51 11.25 -3.76
N LYS A 75 -1.10 12.01 -2.83
CA LYS A 75 -1.88 13.21 -3.17
C LYS A 75 -0.99 14.36 -3.64
N ASN A 76 0.26 14.42 -3.18
CA ASN A 76 1.18 15.51 -3.52
C ASN A 76 1.95 15.17 -4.81
N SER A 77 1.51 15.73 -5.93
CA SER A 77 2.09 15.44 -7.26
C SER A 77 3.54 15.88 -7.43
N GLN A 78 3.96 16.96 -6.76
CA GLN A 78 5.34 17.44 -6.83
C GLN A 78 6.28 16.51 -6.05
N VAL A 79 5.94 16.19 -4.80
CA VAL A 79 6.72 15.27 -3.96
C VAL A 79 6.72 13.86 -4.54
N GLY A 80 5.60 13.45 -5.12
CA GLY A 80 5.43 12.17 -5.81
C GLY A 80 6.36 11.97 -6.99
N ARG A 81 6.37 12.91 -7.95
CA ARG A 81 7.26 12.85 -9.12
C ARG A 81 8.73 12.86 -8.71
N LYS A 82 9.11 13.79 -7.82
CA LYS A 82 10.47 13.88 -7.29
C LYS A 82 10.92 12.57 -6.64
N SER A 83 10.04 11.94 -5.85
CA SER A 83 10.38 10.68 -5.19
C SER A 83 10.49 9.50 -6.15
N ALA A 84 9.66 9.43 -7.20
CA ALA A 84 9.83 8.42 -8.24
C ALA A 84 11.15 8.58 -9.00
N GLU A 85 11.54 9.82 -9.32
CA GLU A 85 12.84 10.12 -9.93
C GLU A 85 14.01 9.69 -9.03
N GLU A 86 13.96 10.04 -7.74
CA GLU A 86 15.00 9.68 -6.77
C GLU A 86 15.11 8.16 -6.53
N LEU A 87 13.98 7.44 -6.56
CA LEU A 87 13.95 5.97 -6.39
C LEU A 87 14.32 5.20 -7.66
N GLY A 88 14.37 5.88 -8.81
CA GLY A 88 14.86 5.33 -10.06
C GLY A 88 13.81 4.55 -10.88
N PRO A 89 14.25 3.76 -11.88
CA PRO A 89 13.39 3.26 -12.96
C PRO A 89 12.32 2.26 -12.52
N GLN A 90 12.48 1.65 -11.33
CA GLN A 90 11.49 0.73 -10.76
C GLN A 90 10.39 1.45 -9.96
N ALA A 91 10.46 2.78 -9.83
CA ALA A 91 9.44 3.59 -9.20
C ALA A 91 8.60 4.35 -10.23
N HIS A 92 7.29 4.31 -10.09
CA HIS A 92 6.34 5.04 -10.92
C HIS A 92 5.38 5.83 -10.06
N PHE A 93 5.00 7.04 -10.46
CA PHE A 93 4.12 7.89 -9.67
C PHE A 93 2.72 7.97 -10.27
N VAL A 94 1.70 7.97 -9.39
CA VAL A 94 0.32 8.33 -9.71
C VAL A 94 -0.24 9.25 -8.62
N GLN A 95 -0.89 10.34 -9.04
CA GLN A 95 -1.58 11.20 -8.09
C GLN A 95 -2.82 10.48 -7.58
N CYS A 96 -2.94 10.35 -6.26
CA CYS A 96 -4.03 9.61 -5.64
C CYS A 96 -4.31 10.16 -4.24
N ASP A 97 -5.48 10.76 -4.06
CA ASP A 97 -6.09 10.99 -2.77
C ASP A 97 -6.89 9.75 -2.36
N VAL A 98 -6.46 9.08 -1.30
CA VAL A 98 -7.10 7.85 -0.80
C VAL A 98 -8.52 8.08 -0.27
N THR A 99 -8.94 9.33 -0.08
CA THR A 99 -10.33 9.66 0.28
C THR A 99 -11.25 9.75 -0.94
N VAL A 100 -10.71 9.67 -2.16
CA VAL A 100 -11.48 9.69 -3.41
C VAL A 100 -11.44 8.28 -4.03
N GLU A 101 -12.53 7.52 -3.89
CA GLU A 101 -12.59 6.11 -4.30
C GLU A 101 -12.21 5.90 -5.77
N GLN A 102 -12.60 6.84 -6.65
CA GLN A 102 -12.24 6.80 -8.06
C GLN A 102 -10.72 6.89 -8.28
N GLN A 103 -10.01 7.75 -7.54
CA GLN A 103 -8.55 7.88 -7.69
C GLN A 103 -7.80 6.66 -7.19
N VAL A 104 -8.35 5.94 -6.21
CA VAL A 104 -7.80 4.66 -5.76
C VAL A 104 -8.00 3.59 -6.84
N ALA A 105 -9.19 3.54 -7.45
CA ALA A 105 -9.46 2.63 -8.56
C ALA A 105 -8.53 2.89 -9.75
N GLU A 106 -8.38 4.15 -10.15
CA GLU A 106 -7.46 4.57 -11.23
C GLU A 106 -6.00 4.21 -10.92
N ALA A 107 -5.56 4.33 -9.67
CA ALA A 107 -4.20 3.93 -9.28
C ALA A 107 -3.97 2.41 -9.39
N VAL A 108 -4.99 1.60 -9.03
CA VAL A 108 -4.95 0.14 -9.20
C VAL A 108 -4.97 -0.23 -10.68
N ASP A 109 -5.84 0.39 -11.47
CA ASP A 109 -5.96 0.15 -12.91
C ASP A 109 -4.68 0.55 -13.65
N LEU A 110 -4.03 1.64 -13.25
CA LEU A 110 -2.72 2.03 -13.77
C LEU A 110 -1.67 0.96 -13.49
N ALA A 111 -1.59 0.44 -12.26
CA ALA A 111 -0.64 -0.61 -11.92
C ALA A 111 -0.87 -1.89 -12.76
N VAL A 112 -2.15 -2.29 -12.90
CA VAL A 112 -2.52 -3.48 -13.68
C VAL A 112 -2.30 -3.28 -15.17
N SER A 113 -2.69 -2.14 -15.74
CA SER A 113 -2.52 -1.85 -17.17
C SER A 113 -1.05 -1.72 -17.56
N ARG A 114 -0.24 -1.09 -16.72
CA ARG A 114 1.19 -0.88 -16.98
C ARG A 114 2.02 -2.16 -16.83
N HIS A 115 1.68 -3.02 -15.87
CA HIS A 115 2.51 -4.16 -15.49
C HIS A 115 1.85 -5.53 -15.70
N GLY A 116 0.61 -5.56 -16.18
CA GLY A 116 -0.20 -6.77 -16.39
C GLY A 116 -0.76 -7.38 -15.10
N ARG A 117 -0.31 -6.93 -13.91
CA ARG A 117 -0.75 -7.42 -12.61
C ARG A 117 -0.48 -6.43 -11.48
N LEU A 118 -1.14 -6.67 -10.35
CA LEU A 118 -0.80 -6.10 -9.04
C LEU A 118 -0.65 -7.26 -8.06
N ASP A 119 0.51 -7.37 -7.42
CA ASP A 119 0.82 -8.44 -6.46
C ASP A 119 0.65 -7.99 -5.01
N VAL A 120 0.98 -6.72 -4.72
CA VAL A 120 1.00 -6.18 -3.36
C VAL A 120 0.31 -4.82 -3.32
N MET A 121 -0.57 -4.62 -2.33
CA MET A 121 -1.13 -3.31 -1.99
C MET A 121 -0.68 -2.96 -0.57
N TYR A 122 -0.03 -1.81 -0.39
CA TYR A 122 0.38 -1.30 0.92
C TYR A 122 -0.35 0.01 1.23
N ASN A 123 -1.38 -0.09 2.05
CA ASN A 123 -2.23 1.03 2.50
C ASN A 123 -1.51 1.81 3.60
N ASN A 124 -0.51 2.60 3.23
CA ASN A 124 0.32 3.38 4.15
C ASN A 124 -0.08 4.87 4.26
N ALA A 125 -1.01 5.36 3.43
CA ALA A 125 -1.45 6.76 3.54
C ALA A 125 -2.10 6.98 4.90
N GLY A 126 -1.58 7.95 5.66
CA GLY A 126 -2.07 8.26 6.99
C GLY A 126 -1.81 9.70 7.37
N ILE A 127 -2.70 10.26 8.17
CA ILE A 127 -2.53 11.55 8.83
C ILE A 127 -2.61 11.38 10.34
N ALA A 128 -1.86 12.20 11.07
CA ALA A 128 -2.00 12.32 12.51
C ALA A 128 -3.09 13.35 12.83
N GLY A 129 -3.78 13.15 13.96
CA GLY A 129 -4.57 14.21 14.57
C GLY A 129 -3.69 15.34 15.11
N PRO A 130 -4.28 16.43 15.61
CA PRO A 130 -3.53 17.55 16.17
C PRO A 130 -2.60 17.06 17.29
N ALA A 131 -1.31 17.38 17.20
CA ALA A 131 -0.32 17.04 18.23
C ALA A 131 -0.64 17.67 19.60
N SER A 132 -1.46 18.72 19.60
CA SER A 132 -1.89 19.49 20.76
C SER A 132 -3.28 19.09 21.28
N ALA A 133 -3.86 17.95 20.91
CA ALA A 133 -5.15 17.54 21.49
C ALA A 133 -4.99 17.31 23.01
N HIS A 134 -5.45 18.28 23.81
CA HIS A 134 -5.31 18.37 25.28
C HIS A 134 -6.24 17.39 26.03
N GLY A 135 -6.38 16.16 25.56
CA GLY A 135 -7.29 15.15 26.09
C GLY A 135 -8.54 14.94 25.22
N ILE A 136 -9.20 13.80 25.40
CA ILE A 136 -10.31 13.34 24.54
C ILE A 136 -11.52 14.30 24.54
N SER A 137 -11.73 15.04 25.62
CA SER A 137 -12.83 16.01 25.76
C SER A 137 -12.68 17.25 24.87
N LEU A 138 -11.46 17.54 24.40
CA LEU A 138 -11.14 18.69 23.56
C LEU A 138 -10.92 18.30 22.09
N LEU A 139 -11.22 17.05 21.74
CA LEU A 139 -11.08 16.57 20.38
C LEU A 139 -12.18 17.18 19.50
N ASP A 140 -11.75 17.90 18.48
CA ASP A 140 -12.63 18.33 17.40
C ASP A 140 -13.07 17.11 16.57
N LEU A 141 -14.39 16.91 16.49
CA LEU A 141 -14.97 15.80 15.74
C LEU A 141 -14.73 15.92 14.24
N ALA A 142 -14.58 17.14 13.69
CA ALA A 142 -14.24 17.30 12.29
C ALA A 142 -12.83 16.78 11.99
N HIS A 143 -11.85 17.07 12.86
CA HIS A 143 -10.52 16.50 12.76
C HIS A 143 -10.51 14.97 12.98
N PHE A 144 -11.29 14.48 13.94
CA PHE A 144 -11.45 13.05 14.14
C PHE A 144 -11.97 12.38 12.87
N ASP A 145 -13.04 12.91 12.28
CA ASP A 145 -13.62 12.40 11.04
C ASP A 145 -12.63 12.45 9.89
N GLN A 146 -11.85 13.52 9.76
CA GLN A 146 -10.78 13.61 8.76
C GLN A 146 -9.75 12.49 8.92
N VAL A 147 -9.26 12.25 10.14
CA VAL A 147 -8.30 11.16 10.44
C VAL A 147 -8.92 9.81 10.12
N MET A 148 -10.18 9.59 10.52
CA MET A 148 -10.88 8.32 10.26
C MET A 148 -11.16 8.10 8.77
N ASN A 149 -11.49 9.16 8.03
CA ASN A 149 -11.74 9.10 6.60
C ASN A 149 -10.48 8.69 5.81
N VAL A 150 -9.31 9.19 6.22
CA VAL A 150 -8.02 8.82 5.61
C VAL A 150 -7.54 7.45 6.11
N ASN A 151 -7.38 7.28 7.42
CA ASN A 151 -6.62 6.16 7.99
C ASN A 151 -7.42 4.85 8.05
N VAL A 152 -8.76 4.93 8.06
CA VAL A 152 -9.63 3.76 8.26
C VAL A 152 -10.56 3.55 7.09
N ARG A 153 -11.29 4.59 6.67
CA ARG A 153 -12.35 4.44 5.67
C ARG A 153 -11.83 4.42 4.23
N GLY A 154 -10.76 5.16 3.93
CA GLY A 154 -10.30 5.35 2.55
C GLY A 154 -11.40 5.94 1.64
N ARG A 155 -12.20 6.87 2.19
CA ARG A 155 -13.24 7.61 1.45
C ARG A 155 -13.61 8.91 2.18
N SER A 156 -14.14 9.89 1.44
CA SER A 156 -14.74 11.10 2.01
C SER A 156 -16.07 10.81 2.73
N PRO A 157 -16.51 11.69 3.64
CA PRO A 157 -17.87 11.62 4.17
C PRO A 157 -18.90 11.82 3.04
N GLU A 158 -20.06 11.19 3.19
CA GLU A 158 -21.24 11.40 2.32
C GLU A 158 -21.86 12.77 2.53
#